data_AF-A0A814W423-F1
#
_entry.id   AF-A0A814W423-F1
#
_cell.length_a   1.000
_cell.length_b   1.000
_cell.length_c   1.000
_cell.angle_alpha   90.00
_cell.angle_beta   90.00
_cell.angle_gamma   90.00
#
_symmetry.space_group_name_H-M   'P 1'
#
loop_
_entity.id
_entity.type
_entity.pdbx_description
1 polymer ?
#
loop_
_entity_poly.entity_id
_entity_poly.type
_entity_poly.pdbx_seq_one_letter_code
_entity_poly.pdbx_strand_id
1 'polypeptide(L)'
;MATTYDSSTSTAVNGNKPKTVHCLSRSLERALDDATYTGELVLNGRKLREFPNYSYSNNKCDLSDTITADLSRNHFVEFPRILCSFSSLERLNLYSNAIKSIPEQIVQIRMLKVLDLSRNQLAYIPSSLCKLPNLEVLIINNNKLLSLPEEIGQLERLIELDVSSNDINQIPYQIGTLTSLRTLNIRRNMIRELPAGKLNSFDFSCEKSAI
;
A
#
# COMPACT_ATOMS: atom_id res chain seq x y z
N MET A 1 4.54 -25.25 -71.03
CA MET A 1 3.84 -24.25 -71.87
C MET A 1 2.57 -23.90 -71.10
N ALA A 2 2.59 -22.79 -70.35
CA ALA A 2 2.07 -21.49 -70.77
C ALA A 2 0.52 -21.52 -70.84
N THR A 3 -0.16 -21.17 -69.74
CA THR A 3 -0.69 -19.83 -69.38
C THR A 3 -2.07 -19.54 -69.99
N THR A 4 -3.06 -19.31 -69.12
CA THR A 4 -3.95 -18.14 -69.23
C THR A 4 -4.45 -17.71 -67.85
N TYR A 5 -4.25 -16.42 -67.58
CA TYR A 5 -4.68 -15.59 -66.46
C TYR A 5 -6.14 -15.13 -66.65
N ASP A 6 -6.91 -14.98 -65.56
CA ASP A 6 -7.60 -13.72 -65.15
C ASP A 6 -8.26 -13.96 -63.77
N SER A 7 -7.71 -13.46 -62.66
CA SER A 7 -7.93 -12.14 -62.02
C SER A 7 -9.34 -11.90 -61.45
N SER A 8 -9.44 -11.96 -60.12
CA SER A 8 -10.27 -11.06 -59.31
C SER A 8 -9.80 -11.10 -57.86
N THR A 9 -9.34 -9.94 -57.41
CA THR A 9 -8.84 -9.59 -56.10
C THR A 9 -9.94 -9.60 -55.02
N SER A 10 -9.67 -10.16 -53.85
CA SER A 10 -10.24 -9.66 -52.59
C SER A 10 -9.30 -9.97 -51.42
N THR A 11 -8.50 -8.97 -51.07
CA THR A 11 -7.74 -8.89 -49.83
C THR A 11 -8.69 -8.50 -48.69
N ALA A 12 -9.08 -9.46 -47.86
CA ALA A 12 -9.73 -9.17 -46.58
C ALA A 12 -8.72 -9.29 -45.44
N VAL A 13 -8.16 -8.15 -45.10
CA VAL A 13 -7.46 -7.87 -43.85
C VAL A 13 -8.45 -8.06 -42.69
N ASN A 14 -8.32 -9.15 -41.93
CA ASN A 14 -8.87 -9.25 -40.58
C ASN A 14 -7.67 -9.07 -39.64
N GLY A 15 -7.39 -7.88 -39.16
CA GLY A 15 -8.30 -7.11 -38.31
C GLY A 15 -7.84 -7.32 -36.87
N ASN A 16 -6.70 -6.70 -36.54
CA ASN A 16 -6.18 -6.56 -35.19
C ASN A 16 -7.32 -6.02 -34.31
N LYS A 17 -7.92 -6.86 -33.46
CA LYS A 17 -8.88 -6.40 -32.46
C LYS A 17 -8.13 -5.42 -31.53
N PRO A 18 -8.56 -4.15 -31.41
CA PRO A 18 -7.99 -3.28 -30.41
C PRO A 18 -8.26 -3.88 -29.02
N LYS A 19 -7.20 -3.91 -28.21
CA LYS A 19 -7.24 -4.29 -26.80
C LYS A 19 -8.42 -3.57 -26.13
N THR A 20 -9.20 -4.33 -25.38
CA THR A 20 -10.39 -3.93 -24.63
C THR A 20 -10.26 -2.53 -24.02
N VAL A 21 -11.14 -1.63 -24.43
CA VAL A 21 -11.37 -0.33 -23.78
C VAL A 21 -11.93 -0.63 -22.39
N HIS A 22 -11.10 -0.58 -21.35
CA HIS A 22 -11.55 -0.62 -19.97
C HIS A 22 -12.23 0.73 -19.65
N CYS A 23 -13.51 0.83 -20.00
CA CYS A 23 -14.33 1.99 -19.62
C CYS A 23 -14.50 1.94 -18.09
N LEU A 24 -14.06 2.99 -17.40
CA LEU A 24 -14.25 3.13 -15.95
C LEU A 24 -15.76 3.17 -15.66
N SER A 25 -16.20 2.65 -14.51
CA SER A 25 -17.59 2.84 -14.12
C SER A 25 -17.84 4.33 -13.84
N ARG A 26 -19.03 4.85 -14.17
CA ARG A 26 -19.40 6.25 -13.85
C ARG A 26 -19.19 6.59 -12.35
N SER A 27 -19.39 5.60 -11.48
CA SER A 27 -19.15 5.75 -10.04
C SER A 27 -17.68 5.85 -9.66
N LEU A 28 -16.77 5.30 -10.48
CA LEU A 28 -15.32 5.38 -10.30
C LEU A 28 -14.79 6.71 -10.85
N GLU A 29 -15.27 7.12 -12.02
CA GLU A 29 -14.96 8.43 -12.59
C GLU A 29 -15.35 9.56 -11.64
N ARG A 30 -16.57 9.52 -11.08
CA ARG A 30 -17.00 10.50 -10.08
C ARG A 30 -16.10 10.53 -8.84
N ALA A 31 -15.69 9.38 -8.34
CA ALA A 31 -14.81 9.34 -7.17
C ALA A 31 -13.41 9.92 -7.44
N LEU A 32 -12.91 9.78 -8.67
CA LEU A 32 -11.67 10.41 -9.10
C LEU A 32 -11.84 11.93 -9.27
N ASP A 33 -12.97 12.36 -9.83
CA ASP A 33 -13.29 13.77 -10.03
C ASP A 33 -13.50 14.50 -8.69
N ASP A 34 -14.32 13.93 -7.80
CA ASP A 34 -14.58 14.46 -6.45
C ASP A 34 -13.27 14.63 -5.67
N ALA A 35 -12.33 13.68 -5.77
CA ALA A 35 -11.04 13.73 -5.11
C ALA A 35 -10.19 14.95 -5.52
N THR A 36 -10.37 15.47 -6.75
CA THR A 36 -9.65 16.68 -7.20
C THR A 36 -10.12 17.94 -6.47
N TYR A 37 -11.33 17.95 -5.92
CA TYR A 37 -11.90 19.09 -5.21
C TYR A 37 -11.80 18.93 -3.69
N THR A 38 -11.92 17.71 -3.19
CA THR A 38 -11.96 17.43 -1.75
C THR A 38 -10.58 17.12 -1.17
N GLY A 39 -9.63 16.65 -1.99
CA GLY A 39 -8.40 16.04 -1.52
C GLY A 39 -8.60 14.66 -0.88
N GLU A 40 -9.80 14.07 -1.01
CA GLU A 40 -10.15 12.76 -0.45
C GLU A 40 -10.46 11.76 -1.57
N LEU A 41 -9.57 10.78 -1.75
CA LEU A 41 -9.71 9.73 -2.76
C LEU A 41 -10.35 8.47 -2.16
N VAL A 42 -11.61 8.20 -2.48
CA VAL A 42 -12.37 7.06 -1.94
C VAL A 42 -12.64 5.99 -3.01
N LEU A 43 -11.79 4.96 -3.01
CA LEU A 43 -11.82 3.83 -3.95
C LEU A 43 -12.07 2.48 -3.28
N ASN A 44 -12.52 2.48 -2.02
CA ASN A 44 -12.70 1.27 -1.23
C ASN A 44 -13.81 0.34 -1.75
N GLY A 45 -13.62 -0.98 -1.60
CA GLY A 45 -14.68 -1.96 -1.86
C GLY A 45 -15.04 -2.16 -3.34
N ARG A 46 -14.20 -1.70 -4.27
CA ARG A 46 -14.51 -1.66 -5.72
C ARG A 46 -14.02 -2.87 -6.50
N LYS A 47 -13.46 -3.87 -5.82
CA LYS A 47 -12.86 -5.09 -6.42
C LYS A 47 -11.72 -4.80 -7.40
N LEU A 48 -11.08 -3.64 -7.28
CA LEU A 48 -10.00 -3.18 -8.15
C LEU A 48 -8.79 -4.10 -8.02
N ARG A 49 -8.16 -4.45 -9.14
CA ARG A 49 -6.90 -5.22 -9.16
C ARG A 49 -5.67 -4.34 -9.40
N GLU A 50 -5.91 -3.19 -10.02
CA GLU A 50 -4.91 -2.19 -10.39
C GLU A 50 -5.49 -0.80 -10.18
N PHE A 51 -4.61 0.19 -10.05
CA PHE A 51 -5.06 1.56 -9.85
C PHE A 51 -5.69 2.05 -11.16
N PRO A 52 -6.86 2.71 -11.11
CA PRO A 52 -7.54 3.18 -12.31
C PRO A 52 -6.60 4.04 -13.16
N ASN A 53 -6.42 3.67 -14.44
CA ASN A 53 -5.68 4.51 -15.35
C ASN A 53 -6.54 5.72 -15.76
N TYR A 54 -6.24 6.88 -15.20
CA TYR A 54 -6.96 8.14 -15.43
C TYR A 54 -6.42 8.94 -16.63
N SER A 55 -5.50 8.38 -17.43
CA SER A 55 -5.03 9.04 -18.67
C SER A 55 -6.08 9.13 -19.78
N TYR A 56 -7.23 8.46 -19.62
CA TYR A 56 -8.30 8.40 -20.61
C TYR A 56 -9.55 9.24 -20.28
N SER A 57 -9.57 9.97 -19.16
CA SER A 57 -10.62 10.96 -18.91
C SER A 57 -10.30 12.24 -19.67
N ASN A 58 -11.31 12.82 -20.34
CA ASN A 58 -11.19 14.07 -21.09
C ASN A 58 -10.71 15.26 -20.24
N ASN A 59 -10.74 15.13 -18.91
CA ASN A 59 -10.06 15.99 -17.96
C ASN A 59 -8.93 15.19 -17.32
N LYS A 60 -7.68 15.69 -17.45
CA LYS A 60 -6.54 15.19 -16.68
C LYS A 60 -6.78 15.53 -15.21
N CYS A 61 -7.34 14.59 -14.44
CA CYS A 61 -7.51 14.76 -13.00
C CYS A 61 -6.13 14.69 -12.36
N ASP A 62 -5.64 15.83 -11.87
CA ASP A 62 -4.46 15.85 -11.03
C ASP A 62 -4.86 15.45 -9.62
N LEU A 63 -4.26 14.37 -9.14
CA LEU A 63 -4.51 13.82 -7.81
C LEU A 63 -3.30 14.06 -6.88
N SER A 64 -2.30 14.84 -7.31
CA SER A 64 -1.09 15.13 -6.50
C SER A 64 -1.42 15.72 -5.14
N ASP A 65 -2.51 16.49 -5.08
CA ASP A 65 -2.96 17.24 -3.91
C ASP A 65 -3.87 16.41 -2.98
N THR A 66 -4.08 15.12 -3.30
CA THR A 66 -4.80 14.18 -2.43
C THR A 66 -4.16 14.13 -1.05
N ILE A 67 -4.95 14.42 -0.01
CA ILE A 67 -4.56 14.41 1.40
C ILE A 67 -4.87 13.05 2.03
N THR A 68 -6.01 12.46 1.67
CA THR A 68 -6.42 11.14 2.18
C THR A 68 -6.78 10.21 1.03
N ALA A 69 -6.35 8.96 1.11
CA ALA A 69 -6.66 7.94 0.12
C ALA A 69 -7.11 6.64 0.79
N ASP A 70 -8.35 6.22 0.52
CA ASP A 70 -8.90 4.95 0.93
C ASP A 70 -9.05 4.01 -0.26
N LEU A 71 -8.13 3.05 -0.36
CA LEU A 71 -8.10 1.99 -1.36
C LEU A 71 -8.41 0.62 -0.74
N SER A 72 -8.98 0.60 0.46
CA SER A 72 -9.22 -0.62 1.22
C SER A 72 -10.23 -1.57 0.57
N ARG A 73 -10.21 -2.85 0.96
CA ARG A 73 -11.18 -3.87 0.52
C ARG A 73 -11.22 -4.02 -1.01
N ASN A 74 -10.05 -4.02 -1.65
CA ASN A 74 -9.88 -4.28 -3.08
C ASN A 74 -9.08 -5.59 -3.28
N HIS A 75 -8.56 -5.80 -4.49
CA HIS A 75 -7.77 -6.97 -4.87
C HIS A 75 -6.38 -6.57 -5.38
N PHE A 76 -5.81 -5.49 -4.86
CA PHE A 76 -4.46 -5.06 -5.24
C PHE A 76 -3.44 -6.12 -4.83
N VAL A 77 -2.69 -6.66 -5.80
CA VAL A 77 -1.59 -7.61 -5.55
C VAL A 77 -0.25 -6.88 -5.38
N GLU A 78 -0.14 -5.72 -6.04
CA GLU A 78 0.99 -4.82 -5.92
C GLU A 78 0.53 -3.51 -5.29
N PHE A 79 1.43 -2.86 -4.56
CA PHE A 79 1.21 -1.50 -4.07
C PHE A 79 1.04 -0.54 -5.26
N PRO A 80 -0.01 0.30 -5.29
CA PRO A 80 -0.21 1.30 -6.33
C PRO A 80 0.89 2.38 -6.32
N ARG A 81 1.95 2.18 -7.12
CA ARG A 81 3.12 3.09 -7.16
C ARG A 81 2.79 4.54 -7.48
N ILE A 82 1.66 4.79 -8.14
CA ILE A 82 1.20 6.15 -8.42
C ILE A 82 0.92 6.96 -7.14
N LEU A 83 0.55 6.31 -6.04
CA LEU A 83 0.36 6.98 -4.75
C LEU A 83 1.67 7.60 -4.23
N CYS A 84 2.83 7.10 -4.67
CA CYS A 84 4.12 7.67 -4.32
C CYS A 84 4.36 9.08 -4.91
N SER A 85 3.57 9.48 -5.91
CA SER A 85 3.61 10.84 -6.47
C SER A 85 2.61 11.80 -5.82
N PHE A 86 1.82 11.37 -4.83
CA PHE A 86 0.86 12.24 -4.15
C PHE A 86 1.61 13.02 -3.04
N SER A 87 2.05 14.23 -3.37
CA SER A 87 2.92 15.05 -2.52
C SER A 87 2.27 15.49 -1.22
N SER A 88 0.94 15.57 -1.19
CA SER A 88 0.15 16.05 -0.04
C SER A 88 -0.44 14.92 0.80
N LEU A 89 -0.19 13.66 0.46
CA LEU A 89 -0.86 12.52 1.08
C LEU A 89 -0.41 12.33 2.54
N GLU A 90 -1.36 12.49 3.46
CA GLU A 90 -1.16 12.33 4.90
C GLU A 90 -1.69 11.00 5.44
N ARG A 91 -2.75 10.45 4.81
CA ARG A 91 -3.40 9.22 5.26
C ARG A 91 -3.62 8.27 4.10
N LEU A 92 -3.06 7.07 4.20
CA LEU A 92 -3.23 6.02 3.20
C LEU A 92 -3.77 4.75 3.85
N ASN A 93 -4.96 4.34 3.39
CA ASN A 93 -5.59 3.10 3.79
C ASN A 93 -5.57 2.08 2.64
N LEU A 94 -4.84 0.98 2.83
CA LEU A 94 -4.73 -0.16 1.94
C LEU A 94 -5.19 -1.47 2.62
N TYR A 95 -5.97 -1.35 3.70
CA TYR A 95 -6.57 -2.46 4.44
C TYR A 95 -7.23 -3.49 3.53
N SER A 96 -7.06 -4.78 3.84
CA SER A 96 -7.77 -5.87 3.16
C SER A 96 -7.57 -5.88 1.65
N ASN A 97 -6.31 -6.07 1.25
CA ASN A 97 -5.89 -6.28 -0.13
C ASN A 97 -5.03 -7.57 -0.22
N ALA A 98 -4.31 -7.76 -1.32
CA ALA A 98 -3.41 -8.89 -1.54
C ALA A 98 -1.96 -8.44 -1.75
N ILE A 99 -1.59 -7.27 -1.20
CA ILE A 99 -0.29 -6.63 -1.44
C ILE A 99 0.82 -7.47 -0.83
N LYS A 100 1.84 -7.80 -1.63
CA LYS A 100 2.96 -8.64 -1.23
C LYS A 100 4.22 -7.86 -0.85
N SER A 101 4.37 -6.66 -1.38
CA SER A 101 5.54 -5.82 -1.13
C SER A 101 5.18 -4.33 -1.19
N ILE A 102 5.97 -3.54 -0.48
CA ILE A 102 5.92 -2.07 -0.50
C ILE A 102 7.09 -1.60 -1.37
N PRO A 103 6.89 -0.64 -2.29
CA PRO A 103 7.94 -0.15 -3.17
C PRO A 103 8.89 0.79 -2.43
N GLU A 104 10.15 0.83 -2.85
CA GLU A 104 11.15 1.76 -2.30
C GLU A 104 10.75 3.23 -2.46
N GLN A 105 9.92 3.52 -3.47
CA GLN A 105 9.36 4.85 -3.72
C GLN A 105 8.42 5.34 -2.62
N ILE A 106 8.01 4.51 -1.65
CA ILE A 106 7.16 4.94 -0.52
C ILE A 106 7.76 6.14 0.22
N VAL A 107 9.09 6.24 0.28
CA VAL A 107 9.84 7.37 0.89
C VAL A 107 9.51 8.73 0.27
N GLN A 108 8.92 8.76 -0.94
CA GLN A 108 8.52 10.00 -1.62
C GLN A 108 7.28 10.63 -0.98
N ILE A 109 6.46 9.86 -0.24
CA ILE A 109 5.24 10.35 0.43
C ILE A 109 5.62 11.04 1.75
N ARG A 110 6.35 12.15 1.67
CA ARG A 110 6.98 12.83 2.81
C ARG A 110 5.98 13.30 3.87
N MET A 111 4.73 13.57 3.50
CA MET A 111 3.67 14.04 4.40
C MET A 111 2.88 12.92 5.08
N LEU A 112 3.19 11.65 4.79
CA LEU A 112 2.43 10.52 5.31
C LEU A 112 2.55 10.43 6.84
N LYS A 113 1.40 10.50 7.52
CA LYS A 113 1.26 10.38 8.97
C LYS A 113 0.64 9.04 9.37
N VAL A 114 -0.32 8.56 8.59
CA VAL A 114 -1.05 7.31 8.87
C VAL A 114 -0.97 6.38 7.68
N LEU A 115 -0.49 5.16 7.92
CA LEU A 115 -0.44 4.10 6.93
C LEU A 115 -1.06 2.81 7.49
N ASP A 116 -2.17 2.38 6.88
CA ASP A 116 -2.80 1.10 7.17
C ASP A 116 -2.58 0.13 5.99
N LEU A 117 -1.85 -0.94 6.27
CA LEU A 117 -1.54 -2.06 5.38
C LEU A 117 -2.04 -3.39 5.97
N SER A 118 -2.93 -3.35 6.94
CA SER A 118 -3.40 -4.55 7.61
C SER A 118 -4.22 -5.47 6.69
N ARG A 119 -4.22 -6.77 7.00
CA ARG A 119 -4.85 -7.82 6.18
C ARG A 119 -4.35 -7.81 4.73
N ASN A 120 -3.03 -7.90 4.56
CA ASN A 120 -2.36 -8.06 3.27
C ASN A 120 -1.51 -9.34 3.28
N GLN A 121 -0.52 -9.44 2.38
CA GLN A 121 0.38 -10.59 2.27
C GLN A 121 1.85 -10.17 2.34
N LEU A 122 2.16 -9.09 3.06
CA LEU A 122 3.50 -8.54 3.18
C LEU A 122 4.42 -9.53 3.90
N ALA A 123 5.58 -9.81 3.29
CA ALA A 123 6.61 -10.68 3.87
C ALA A 123 7.68 -9.91 4.65
N TYR A 124 7.89 -8.63 4.33
CA TYR A 124 8.86 -7.76 4.99
C TYR A 124 8.43 -6.28 4.86
N ILE A 125 9.02 -5.43 5.69
CA ILE A 125 8.92 -3.97 5.58
C ILE A 125 10.24 -3.46 4.96
N PRO A 126 10.22 -2.69 3.86
CA PRO A 126 11.44 -2.14 3.28
C PRO A 126 11.99 -1.01 4.16
N SER A 127 13.32 -0.87 4.20
CA SER A 127 13.98 0.18 5.00
C SER A 127 13.63 1.60 4.55
N SER A 128 13.18 1.79 3.31
CA SER A 128 12.65 3.06 2.81
C SER A 128 11.37 3.53 3.51
N LEU A 129 10.49 2.61 3.94
CA LEU A 129 9.31 2.97 4.74
C LEU A 129 9.73 3.59 6.07
N CYS A 130 10.80 3.07 6.67
CA CYS A 130 11.32 3.54 7.95
C CYS A 130 11.95 4.96 7.88
N LYS A 131 12.11 5.51 6.67
CA LYS A 131 12.65 6.88 6.43
C LYS A 131 11.56 7.94 6.27
N LEU A 132 10.30 7.58 6.50
CA LEU A 132 9.18 8.53 6.45
C LEU A 132 9.24 9.48 7.66
N PRO A 133 9.48 10.78 7.45
CA PRO A 133 9.81 11.70 8.54
C PRO A 133 8.61 12.06 9.43
N ASN A 134 7.39 11.88 8.93
CA ASN A 134 6.16 12.32 9.59
C ASN A 134 5.25 11.16 9.99
N LEU A 135 5.70 9.90 9.84
CA LEU A 135 4.84 8.75 10.11
C LEU A 135 4.59 8.61 11.62
N GLU A 136 3.32 8.69 12.01
CA GLU A 136 2.84 8.65 13.39
C GLU A 136 2.15 7.31 13.71
N VAL A 137 1.45 6.74 12.72
CA VAL A 137 0.67 5.52 12.90
C VAL A 137 0.98 4.55 11.78
N LEU A 138 1.43 3.35 12.15
CA LEU A 138 1.74 2.26 11.22
C LEU A 138 1.02 0.98 11.63
N ILE A 139 0.04 0.58 10.83
CA ILE A 139 -0.80 -0.59 11.08
C ILE A 139 -0.52 -1.64 10.00
N ILE A 140 0.12 -2.75 10.37
CA ILE A 140 0.53 -3.85 9.47
C ILE A 140 0.12 -5.21 10.05
N ASN A 141 -0.88 -5.25 10.93
CA ASN A 141 -1.36 -6.51 11.49
C ASN A 141 -1.98 -7.42 10.41
N ASN A 142 -2.04 -8.73 10.69
CA ASN A 142 -2.56 -9.73 9.77
C ASN A 142 -1.83 -9.73 8.41
N ASN A 143 -0.50 -9.83 8.46
CA ASN A 143 0.37 -10.03 7.29
C ASN A 143 1.20 -11.32 7.48
N LYS A 144 2.32 -11.45 6.78
CA LYS A 144 3.24 -12.61 6.83
C LYS A 144 4.66 -12.17 7.20
N LEU A 145 4.78 -11.14 8.03
CA LEU A 145 6.09 -10.59 8.41
C LEU A 145 6.83 -11.59 9.29
N LEU A 146 8.10 -11.87 8.95
CA LEU A 146 8.98 -12.73 9.75
C LEU A 146 9.85 -11.95 10.75
N SER A 147 10.09 -10.67 10.47
CA SER A 147 10.87 -9.77 11.30
C SER A 147 10.50 -8.31 11.02
N LEU A 148 10.95 -7.41 11.89
CA LEU A 148 10.97 -5.97 11.63
C LEU A 148 12.40 -5.54 11.27
N PRO A 149 12.57 -4.59 10.34
CA PRO A 149 13.89 -4.03 10.04
C PRO A 149 14.43 -3.25 11.25
N GLU A 150 15.76 -3.22 11.42
CA GLU A 150 16.42 -2.41 12.44
C GLU A 150 16.13 -0.91 12.26
N GLU A 151 15.96 -0.50 11.00
CA GLU A 151 15.62 0.87 10.62
C GLU A 151 14.28 1.33 11.19
N ILE A 152 13.43 0.44 11.74
CA ILE A 152 12.19 0.86 12.42
C ILE A 152 12.44 1.93 13.48
N GLY A 153 13.62 1.93 14.11
CA GLY A 153 14.04 2.97 15.08
C GLY A 153 14.25 4.37 14.49
N GLN A 154 14.24 4.52 13.16
CA GLN A 154 14.34 5.81 12.45
C GLN A 154 13.00 6.55 12.36
N LEU A 155 11.89 5.89 12.68
CA LEU A 155 10.55 6.50 12.68
C LEU A 155 10.33 7.33 13.95
N GLU A 156 11.09 8.41 14.14
CA GLU A 156 11.15 9.20 15.39
C GLU A 156 9.79 9.75 15.86
N ARG A 157 8.83 9.94 14.94
CA ARG A 157 7.47 10.42 15.21
C ARG A 157 6.44 9.32 15.42
N LEU A 158 6.82 8.05 15.34
CA LEU A 158 5.88 6.93 15.46
C LEU A 158 5.29 6.89 16.88
N ILE A 159 3.97 6.97 16.96
CA ILE A 159 3.17 6.94 18.19
C ILE A 159 2.54 5.55 18.36
N GLU A 160 2.10 4.95 17.27
CA GLU A 160 1.43 3.65 17.26
C GLU A 160 2.03 2.72 16.20
N LEU A 161 2.39 1.52 16.65
CA LEU A 161 2.82 0.42 15.79
C LEU A 161 2.00 -0.83 16.11
N ASP A 162 1.20 -1.29 15.15
CA ASP A 162 0.51 -2.58 15.22
C ASP A 162 1.07 -3.55 14.19
N VAL A 163 1.75 -4.58 14.68
CA VAL A 163 2.30 -5.69 13.88
C VAL A 163 1.75 -7.03 14.36
N SER A 164 0.61 -7.01 15.04
CA SER A 164 -0.02 -8.22 15.57
C SER A 164 -0.48 -9.19 14.48
N SER A 165 -0.65 -10.47 14.81
CA SER A 165 -1.06 -11.50 13.85
C SER A 165 -0.13 -11.57 12.63
N ASN A 166 1.18 -11.68 12.90
CA ASN A 166 2.24 -11.94 11.93
C ASN A 166 3.06 -13.15 12.41
N ASP A 167 4.15 -13.47 11.73
CA ASP A 167 5.06 -14.57 12.06
C ASP A 167 6.40 -14.05 12.64
N ILE A 168 6.38 -12.88 13.30
CA ILE A 168 7.60 -12.22 13.79
C ILE A 168 8.22 -13.03 14.92
N ASN A 169 9.49 -13.41 14.78
CA ASN A 169 10.20 -14.22 15.77
C ASN A 169 11.00 -13.39 16.79
N GLN A 170 11.38 -12.17 16.43
CA GLN A 170 12.22 -11.28 17.22
C GLN A 170 11.84 -9.82 16.97
N ILE A 171 11.93 -9.01 18.01
CA ILE A 171 11.75 -7.56 17.92
C ILE A 171 13.14 -6.91 18.00
N PRO A 172 13.51 -6.03 17.04
CA PRO A 172 14.79 -5.33 17.05
C PRO A 172 14.89 -4.41 18.28
N TYR A 173 16.09 -4.32 18.88
CA TYR A 173 16.31 -3.46 20.06
C TYR A 173 16.10 -1.97 19.75
N GLN A 174 16.22 -1.59 18.48
CA GLN A 174 15.97 -0.26 17.94
C GLN A 174 14.52 0.19 18.18
N ILE A 175 13.57 -0.71 18.47
CA ILE A 175 12.23 -0.29 18.92
C ILE A 175 12.29 0.58 20.19
N GLY A 176 13.31 0.37 21.03
CA GLY A 176 13.55 1.16 22.24
C GLY A 176 14.04 2.59 21.97
N THR A 177 14.47 2.92 20.74
CA THR A 177 14.87 4.29 20.37
C THR A 177 13.67 5.17 20.02
N LEU A 178 12.48 4.58 19.85
CA LEU A 178 11.25 5.29 19.51
C LEU A 178 10.70 6.02 20.75
N THR A 179 11.13 7.27 20.95
CA THR A 179 10.75 8.11 22.10
C THR A 179 9.29 8.58 22.05
N SER A 180 8.71 8.69 20.85
CA SER A 180 7.31 9.07 20.63
C SER A 180 6.33 7.91 20.75
N LEU A 181 6.81 6.66 20.71
CA LEU A 181 5.95 5.48 20.68
C LEU A 181 5.21 5.34 22.02
N ARG A 182 3.91 5.06 21.93
CA ARG A 182 2.99 4.90 23.07
C ARG A 182 2.33 3.53 23.04
N THR A 183 1.97 3.08 21.84
CA THR A 183 1.27 1.81 21.62
C THR A 183 2.10 0.91 20.73
N LEU A 184 2.42 -0.29 21.23
CA LEU A 184 3.10 -1.34 20.49
C LEU A 184 2.30 -2.63 20.61
N ASN A 185 1.60 -3.01 19.55
CA ASN A 185 0.84 -4.25 19.51
C ASN A 185 1.61 -5.33 18.74
N ILE A 186 2.07 -6.34 19.47
CA ILE A 186 2.84 -7.49 18.96
C ILE A 186 2.13 -8.83 19.19
N ARG A 187 0.83 -8.83 19.58
CA ARG A 187 0.08 -10.06 19.84
C ARG A 187 0.11 -11.02 18.67
N ARG A 188 -0.04 -12.32 18.93
CA ARG A 188 -0.15 -13.36 17.88
C ARG A 188 1.03 -13.30 16.90
N ASN A 189 2.23 -13.29 17.46
CA ASN A 189 3.50 -13.47 16.76
C ASN A 189 4.26 -14.65 17.40
N MET A 190 5.45 -14.96 16.90
CA MET A 190 6.33 -16.03 17.38
C MET A 190 7.45 -15.51 18.30
N ILE A 191 7.22 -14.39 18.99
CA ILE A 191 8.22 -13.70 19.81
C ILE A 191 8.45 -14.48 21.10
N ARG A 192 9.69 -14.93 21.29
CA ARG A 192 10.10 -15.68 22.50
C ARG A 192 10.69 -14.78 23.58
N GLU A 193 11.38 -13.73 23.16
CA GLU A 193 12.11 -12.82 24.03
C GLU A 193 11.87 -11.38 23.58
N LEU A 194 11.70 -10.49 24.55
CA LEU A 194 11.69 -9.05 24.31
C LEU A 194 13.14 -8.54 24.33
N PRO A 195 13.49 -7.54 23.52
CA PRO A 195 14.85 -7.03 23.46
C PRO A 195 15.29 -6.44 24.81
N ALA A 196 16.51 -6.79 25.23
CA ALA A 196 17.13 -6.26 26.43
C ALA A 196 17.51 -4.77 26.20
N GLY A 197 16.63 -3.86 26.60
CA GLY A 197 16.85 -2.42 26.50
C GLY A 197 15.79 -1.63 27.25
N LYS A 198 15.93 -0.30 27.33
CA LYS A 198 14.85 0.59 27.78
C LYS A 198 13.72 0.54 26.74
N LEU A 199 12.90 -0.49 26.84
CA LEU A 199 11.55 -0.43 26.35
C LEU A 199 10.86 0.59 27.25
N ASN A 200 10.54 1.76 26.71
CA ASN A 200 9.64 2.69 27.40
C ASN A 200 8.38 1.90 27.80
N SER A 201 7.63 2.37 28.79
CA SER A 201 6.40 1.69 29.25
C SER A 201 5.36 1.64 28.14
N PHE A 202 5.53 0.74 27.19
CA PHE A 202 4.58 0.43 26.15
C PHE A 202 3.47 -0.37 26.80
N ASP A 203 2.23 -0.10 26.41
CA ASP A 203 1.16 -1.04 26.68
C ASP A 203 1.41 -2.30 25.85
N PHE A 204 2.20 -3.23 26.42
CA PHE A 204 2.43 -4.55 25.87
C PHE A 204 1.16 -5.35 26.02
N SER A 205 0.27 -5.12 25.08
CA SER A 205 -0.79 -6.01 24.73
C SER A 205 -0.09 -7.30 24.23
N CYS A 206 0.20 -8.23 25.14
CA CYS A 206 0.90 -9.49 24.85
C CYS A 206 0.12 -10.61 25.54
N GLU A 207 -0.45 -11.54 24.77
CA GLU A 207 -0.94 -12.79 25.36
C GLU A 207 0.30 -13.62 25.69
N LYS A 208 0.67 -13.65 26.97
CA LYS A 208 1.55 -14.69 27.51
C LYS A 208 0.88 -16.04 27.25
N SER A 209 1.19 -16.69 26.14
CA SER A 209 1.15 -18.15 26.11
C SER A 209 2.38 -18.61 26.87
N ALA A 210 2.17 -19.55 27.79
CA ALA A 210 3.07 -19.92 28.86
C ALA A 210 4.51 -20.29 28.41
N ILE A 211 5.42 -19.99 29.35
CA ILE A 211 6.76 -20.55 29.61
C ILE A 211 6.98 -21.93 28.98
#